data_AF-A0A430EK51-F1
#
_entry.id   AF-A0A430EK51-F1
#
_cell.length_a   1.000
_cell.length_b   1.000
_cell.length_c   1.000
_cell.angle_alpha   90.00
_cell.angle_beta   90.00
_cell.angle_gamma   90.00
#
_symmetry.space_group_name_H-M   'P 1'
#
loop_
_entity.id
_entity.type
_entity.pdbx_description
1 polymer ?
#
loop_
_entity_poly.entity_id
_entity_poly.type
_entity_poly.pdbx_seq_one_letter_code
_entity_poly.pdbx_strand_id
1 'polypeptide(L)'
;MDALADVEDWLTQEADEILLEYPQTSPADLAASFERTIANYDGDRDMAVAIIAELRRRADAGVRLWPSQPSAPEATDAITDDDIPW
;
A
#
# COMPACT_ATOMS: atom_id res chain seq x y z
N MET A 1 17.34 -9.31 -6.58
CA MET A 1 16.16 -8.82 -5.85
C MET A 1 15.12 -8.52 -6.89
N ASP A 2 13.93 -9.07 -6.71
CA ASP A 2 12.86 -9.12 -7.70
C ASP A 2 12.07 -7.80 -7.64
N ALA A 3 12.29 -6.91 -8.60
CA ALA A 3 11.65 -5.59 -8.64
C ALA A 3 10.11 -5.65 -8.62
N LEU A 4 9.52 -6.81 -8.92
CA LEU A 4 8.08 -7.04 -8.84
C LEU A 4 7.59 -7.23 -7.40
N ALA A 5 8.42 -7.82 -6.53
CA ALA A 5 8.06 -8.00 -5.12
C ALA A 5 8.03 -6.67 -4.37
N ASP A 6 8.94 -5.75 -4.72
CA ASP A 6 8.99 -4.41 -4.12
C ASP A 6 7.75 -3.57 -4.50
N VAL A 7 7.22 -3.75 -5.72
CA VAL A 7 6.02 -3.05 -6.20
C VAL A 7 4.75 -3.59 -5.54
N GLU A 8 4.63 -4.92 -5.40
CA GLU A 8 3.48 -5.55 -4.73
C GLU A 8 3.41 -5.20 -3.24
N ASP A 9 4.56 -5.13 -2.56
CA ASP A 9 4.63 -4.74 -1.15
C ASP A 9 4.26 -3.26 -0.98
N TRP A 10 4.80 -2.38 -1.85
CA TRP A 10 4.42 -0.96 -1.84
C TRP A 10 2.91 -0.76 -2.07
N LEU A 11 2.32 -1.45 -3.06
CA LEU A 11 0.88 -1.39 -3.31
C LEU A 11 0.05 -1.87 -2.11
N THR A 12 0.55 -2.89 -1.42
CA THR A 12 -0.10 -3.41 -0.21
C THR A 12 -0.10 -2.37 0.91
N GLN A 13 1.04 -1.71 1.13
CA GLN A 13 1.19 -0.66 2.14
C GLN A 13 0.32 0.57 1.80
N GLU A 14 0.32 1.03 0.54
CA GLU A 14 -0.50 2.17 0.10
C GLU A 14 -1.99 1.88 0.29
N ALA A 15 -2.45 0.67 -0.05
CA ALA A 15 -3.83 0.27 0.19
C ALA A 15 -4.17 0.16 1.69
N ASP A 16 -3.21 -0.21 2.54
CA ASP A 16 -3.39 -0.18 4.01
C ASP A 16 -3.57 1.24 4.51
N GLU A 17 -2.72 2.18 4.12
CA GLU A 17 -2.80 3.60 4.52
C GLU A 17 -4.15 4.20 4.17
N ILE A 18 -4.60 4.01 2.94
CA ILE A 18 -5.89 4.49 2.47
C ILE A 18 -7.03 3.88 3.31
N LEU A 19 -6.99 2.57 3.59
CA LEU A 19 -8.05 1.93 4.38
C LEU A 19 -8.03 2.34 5.86
N LEU A 20 -6.89 2.77 6.37
CA LEU A 20 -6.77 3.35 7.71
C LEU A 20 -7.32 4.79 7.75
N GLU A 21 -7.16 5.57 6.68
CA GLU A 21 -7.75 6.91 6.54
C GLU A 21 -9.28 6.87 6.47
N TYR A 22 -9.85 5.84 5.83
CA TYR A 22 -11.31 5.67 5.67
C TYR A 22 -11.86 4.47 6.46
N PRO A 23 -11.78 4.45 7.81
CA PRO A 23 -12.06 3.27 8.63
C PRO A 23 -13.50 2.76 8.55
N GLN A 24 -14.45 3.63 8.16
CA GLN A 24 -15.88 3.31 8.04
C GLN A 24 -16.27 2.79 6.65
N THR A 25 -15.38 2.90 5.66
CA THR A 25 -15.65 2.50 4.28
C THR A 25 -15.06 1.13 4.01
N SER A 26 -15.83 0.23 3.40
CA SER A 26 -15.31 -1.10 3.03
C SER A 26 -14.33 -1.00 1.86
N PRO A 27 -13.39 -1.97 1.68
CA PRO A 27 -12.52 -2.00 0.51
C PRO A 27 -13.30 -1.99 -0.82
N ALA A 28 -14.45 -2.67 -0.87
CA ALA A 28 -15.31 -2.70 -2.05
C ALA A 28 -15.90 -1.31 -2.37
N ASP A 29 -16.42 -0.61 -1.36
CA ASP A 29 -17.00 0.72 -1.54
C ASP A 29 -15.94 1.74 -1.95
N LEU A 30 -14.73 1.60 -1.39
CA LEU A 30 -13.62 2.48 -1.70
C LEU A 30 -13.11 2.28 -3.14
N ALA A 31 -12.93 1.02 -3.56
CA ALA A 31 -12.59 0.68 -4.94
C ALA A 31 -13.63 1.25 -5.91
N ALA A 32 -14.92 1.02 -5.64
CA ALA A 32 -16.00 1.56 -6.45
C ALA A 32 -16.04 3.09 -6.48
N SER A 33 -15.64 3.75 -5.39
CA SER A 33 -15.52 5.22 -5.35
C SER A 33 -14.40 5.71 -6.27
N PHE A 34 -13.21 5.12 -6.15
CA PHE A 34 -12.05 5.49 -6.96
C PHE A 34 -12.26 5.20 -8.44
N GLU A 35 -12.93 4.10 -8.80
CA GLU A 35 -13.30 3.81 -10.19
C GLU A 35 -14.19 4.87 -10.82
N ARG A 36 -15.08 5.52 -10.04
CA ARG A 36 -15.91 6.61 -10.56
C ARG A 36 -15.11 7.88 -10.81
N THR A 37 -14.01 8.08 -10.08
CA THR A 37 -13.20 9.30 -10.15
C THR A 37 -11.94 9.16 -11.01
N ILE A 38 -11.53 7.93 -11.35
CA ILE A 38 -10.30 7.61 -12.10
C ILE A 38 -10.18 8.35 -13.44
N ALA A 39 -11.31 8.61 -14.11
CA ALA A 39 -11.34 9.33 -15.38
C ALA A 39 -10.90 10.79 -15.24
N ASN A 40 -11.08 11.37 -14.05
CA ASN A 40 -10.75 12.74 -13.71
C ASN A 40 -9.49 12.86 -12.82
N TYR A 41 -8.83 11.73 -12.52
CA TYR A 41 -7.59 11.71 -11.76
C TYR A 41 -6.44 12.26 -12.63
N ASP A 42 -5.71 13.25 -12.10
CA ASP A 42 -4.61 13.95 -12.79
C ASP A 42 -3.22 13.37 -12.50
N GLY A 43 -3.12 12.48 -11.50
CA GLY A 43 -1.91 11.75 -11.15
C GLY A 43 -1.66 10.53 -12.02
N ASP A 44 -0.85 9.60 -11.50
CA ASP A 44 -0.54 8.36 -12.19
C ASP A 44 -1.75 7.41 -12.21
N ARG A 45 -2.39 7.31 -13.38
CA ARG A 45 -3.58 6.50 -13.57
C ARG A 45 -3.28 5.00 -13.45
N ASP A 46 -2.13 4.54 -13.88
CA ASP A 46 -1.78 3.12 -13.82
C ASP A 46 -1.59 2.70 -12.36
N MET A 47 -0.94 3.56 -11.57
CA MET A 47 -0.82 3.38 -10.12
C MET A 47 -2.19 3.37 -9.42
N ALA A 48 -3.08 4.31 -9.76
CA ALA A 48 -4.42 4.34 -9.19
C ALA A 48 -5.25 3.09 -9.58
N VAL A 49 -5.09 2.56 -10.80
CA VAL A 49 -5.71 1.29 -11.20
C VAL A 49 -5.15 0.12 -10.40
N ALA A 50 -3.85 0.09 -10.14
CA ALA A 50 -3.23 -0.95 -9.32
C ALA A 50 -3.77 -0.95 -7.87
N ILE A 51 -3.92 0.23 -7.26
CA ILE A 51 -4.54 0.38 -5.94
C ILE A 51 -6.00 -0.09 -5.95
N ILE A 52 -6.78 0.26 -6.97
CA ILE A 52 -8.17 -0.23 -7.13
C ILE A 52 -8.20 -1.76 -7.21
N ALA A 53 -7.30 -2.35 -8.00
CA ALA A 53 -7.20 -3.80 -8.14
C ALA A 53 -6.87 -4.48 -6.80
N GLU A 54 -5.98 -3.88 -6.01
CA GLU A 54 -5.62 -4.35 -4.68
C GLU A 54 -6.80 -4.28 -3.69
N LEU A 55 -7.55 -3.18 -3.68
CA LEU A 55 -8.76 -3.02 -2.86
C LEU A 55 -9.83 -4.05 -3.23
N ARG A 56 -10.00 -4.35 -4.53
CA ARG A 56 -10.90 -5.42 -4.99
C ARG A 56 -10.43 -6.80 -4.55
N ARG A 57 -9.13 -7.09 -4.66
CA ARG A 57 -8.54 -8.36 -4.21
C ARG A 57 -8.83 -8.63 -2.73
N ARG A 58 -8.76 -7.58 -1.90
CA ARG A 58 -9.10 -7.64 -0.47
C ARG A 58 -10.60 -7.87 -0.25
N ALA A 59 -11.44 -7.15 -1.00
CA ALA A 59 -12.89 -7.33 -0.95
C ALA A 59 -13.31 -8.77 -1.31
N ASP A 60 -12.73 -9.35 -2.37
CA ASP A 60 -12.99 -10.73 -2.80
C ASP A 60 -12.53 -11.75 -1.75
N ALA A 61 -11.43 -11.47 -1.06
CA ALA A 61 -10.93 -12.28 0.05
C ALA A 61 -11.67 -12.05 1.39
N GLY A 62 -12.55 -11.05 1.46
CA GLY A 62 -13.25 -10.70 2.69
C GLY A 62 -12.34 -10.13 3.79
N VAL A 63 -11.18 -9.59 3.42
CA VAL A 63 -10.22 -8.98 4.36
C VAL A 63 -10.18 -7.47 4.18
N ARG A 64 -9.84 -6.76 5.26
CA ARG A 64 -9.59 -5.31 5.19
C ARG A 64 -8.11 -5.03 5.00
N LEU A 65 -7.30 -5.53 5.94
CA LEU A 65 -5.84 -5.50 5.87
C LEU A 65 -5.37 -6.93 5.69
N TRP A 66 -4.33 -7.14 4.89
CA TRP A 66 -3.69 -8.45 4.86
C TRP A 66 -3.06 -8.71 6.23
N PRO A 67 -3.08 -9.98 6.71
CA PRO A 67 -2.26 -10.33 7.85
C PRO A 67 -0.83 -9.95 7.49
N SER A 68 -0.19 -9.10 8.30
CA SER A 68 1.17 -8.64 8.04
C SER A 68 2.03 -9.85 7.68
N GLN A 69 2.57 -9.87 6.46
CA GLN A 69 3.76 -10.65 6.23
C GLN A 69 4.78 -10.13 7.25
N PRO A 70 5.51 -11.00 7.96
CA PRO A 70 6.48 -10.54 8.94
C PRO A 70 7.41 -9.57 8.21
N SER A 71 7.27 -8.28 8.51
CA SER A 71 8.13 -7.25 7.96
C SER A 71 9.54 -7.75 8.18
N ALA A 72 10.31 -7.93 7.11
CA ALA A 72 11.75 -8.03 7.28
C ALA A 72 12.13 -6.85 8.17
N PRO A 73 12.84 -7.07 9.29
CA PRO A 73 13.17 -5.97 10.19
C PRO A 73 13.77 -4.89 9.32
N GLU A 74 13.19 -3.68 9.37
CA GLU A 74 13.78 -2.50 8.76
C GLU A 74 15.26 -2.60 9.08
N ALA A 75 16.10 -2.73 8.04
CA ALA A 75 17.50 -2.49 8.19
C ALA A 75 17.60 -0.99 8.47
N THR A 76 17.31 -0.62 9.73
CA THR A 76 17.80 0.61 10.29
C THR A 76 19.30 0.46 10.16
N ASP A 77 19.88 1.10 9.15
CA ASP A 77 21.26 1.55 9.20
C ASP A 77 21.33 2.41 10.46
N ALA A 78 21.56 1.75 11.60
CA ALA A 78 22.07 2.35 12.79
C ALA A 78 23.49 2.78 12.42
N ILE A 79 23.59 3.91 11.73
CA ILE A 79 24.79 4.72 11.75
C ILE A 79 24.91 5.17 13.21
N THR A 80 25.58 4.35 14.03
CA THR A 80 26.08 4.80 15.31
C THR A 80 27.14 5.86 15.02
N ASP A 81 26.79 7.11 15.28
CA ASP A 81 27.68 8.28 15.33
C ASP A 81 28.64 8.16 16.53
N ASP A 82 29.48 7.12 16.54
CA ASP A 82 30.49 6.88 17.59
C ASP A 82 31.88 6.59 16.99
N ASP A 83 32.11 6.99 15.74
CA ASP A 83 33.39 6.86 15.03
C ASP A 83 33.94 8.23 14.55
N ILE A 84 33.71 9.31 15.33
CA ILE A 84 34.48 10.55 15.20
C ILE A 84 35.64 10.51 16.19
N PRO A 85 36.86 10.12 15.78
CA PRO A 85 38.04 10.27 16.62
C PRO A 85 38.38 11.77 16.74
N TRP A 86 38.40 12.29 17.96
CA TRP A 86 39.13 13.52 18.30
C TRP A 86 40.61 13.23 18.55
#